data_AF-A0A350M3A2-F1
#
_entry.id   AF-A0A350M3A2-F1
#
_cell.length_a   1.000
_cell.length_b   1.000
_cell.length_c   1.000
_cell.angle_alpha   90.00
_cell.angle_beta   90.00
_cell.angle_gamma   90.00
#
_symmetry.space_group_name_H-M   'P 1'
#
loop_
_entity.id
_entity.type
_entity.pdbx_description
1 polymer ?
#
loop_
_entity_poly.entity_id
_entity_poly.type
_entity_poly.pdbx_seq_one_letter_code
_entity_poly.pdbx_strand_id
1 'polypeptide(L)'
;MNKAQSLNQRSSRSNPKKNIPDAYPRIVFPSIQAALKASPYFIDEEQVGPWLSSADQKLHTFGTVITTSRNAVHIPSLEQTGAPIPDSVITDICQRAASIGLTRIRDATGYWTLASSGSLQKEKVKIAFSDDLIDLDLLRSLAREIIVAVNQEAVAIEVSGRVEQLFG
;
A
#
# COMPACT_ATOMS: atom_id res chain seq x y z
N MET A 1 -58.14 37.46 -13.43
CA MET A 1 -56.91 38.17 -13.02
C MET A 1 -56.09 37.22 -12.16
N ASN A 2 -54.85 36.94 -12.59
CA ASN A 2 -53.61 36.63 -11.83
C ASN A 2 -53.67 35.58 -10.69
N LYS A 3 -52.77 34.61 -10.54
CA LYS A 3 -51.43 34.37 -11.12
C LYS A 3 -51.05 32.92 -10.80
N ALA A 4 -50.49 32.21 -11.77
CA ALA A 4 -49.65 31.05 -11.54
C ALA A 4 -48.29 31.50 -10.97
N GLN A 5 -47.73 30.72 -10.03
CA GLN A 5 -46.30 30.54 -9.72
C GLN A 5 -46.23 29.67 -8.44
N SER A 6 -45.73 28.44 -8.44
CA SER A 6 -44.35 27.99 -8.66
C SER A 6 -43.73 27.58 -7.32
N LEU A 7 -43.33 26.31 -7.22
CA LEU A 7 -41.99 25.83 -6.82
C LEU A 7 -42.06 24.51 -6.06
N ASN A 8 -41.82 23.46 -6.83
CA ASN A 8 -41.13 22.24 -6.45
C ASN A 8 -40.15 22.46 -5.27
N GLN A 9 -40.48 21.91 -4.11
CA GLN A 9 -39.47 21.55 -3.12
C GLN A 9 -38.75 20.29 -3.62
N ARG A 10 -37.79 20.48 -4.53
CA ARG A 10 -36.74 19.49 -4.75
C ARG A 10 -35.92 19.45 -3.47
N SER A 11 -36.12 18.38 -2.69
CA SER A 11 -35.19 17.94 -1.67
C SER A 11 -33.82 17.80 -2.32
N SER A 12 -32.95 18.78 -2.07
CA SER A 12 -31.53 18.71 -2.34
C SER A 12 -30.97 17.60 -1.45
N ARG A 13 -31.04 16.35 -1.91
CA ARG A 13 -30.16 15.30 -1.43
C ARG A 13 -28.75 15.77 -1.76
N SER A 14 -28.09 16.36 -0.78
CA SER A 14 -26.65 16.52 -0.77
C SER A 14 -26.07 15.15 -1.09
N ASN A 15 -25.42 15.02 -2.24
CA ASN A 15 -24.50 13.91 -2.49
C ASN A 15 -23.64 13.77 -1.24
N PRO A 16 -23.52 12.58 -0.62
CA PRO A 16 -22.44 12.37 0.31
C PRO A 16 -21.18 12.66 -0.51
N LYS A 17 -20.41 13.67 -0.09
CA LYS A 17 -19.06 13.85 -0.61
C LYS A 17 -18.44 12.45 -0.51
N LYS A 18 -18.13 11.83 -1.66
CA LYS A 18 -17.26 10.66 -1.67
C LYS A 18 -16.08 11.07 -0.80
N ASN A 19 -15.89 10.40 0.33
CA ASN A 19 -14.68 10.51 1.12
C ASN A 19 -13.57 10.07 0.17
N ILE A 20 -13.00 11.03 -0.57
CA ILE A 20 -11.74 10.83 -1.26
C ILE A 20 -10.78 10.61 -0.09
N PRO A 21 -10.19 9.42 0.05
CA PRO A 21 -9.26 9.19 1.14
C PRO A 21 -8.15 10.23 1.07
N ASP A 22 -7.83 10.85 2.20
CA ASP A 22 -6.77 11.85 2.26
C ASP A 22 -5.45 11.20 1.83
N ALA A 23 -4.85 11.73 0.77
CA ALA A 23 -3.57 11.23 0.27
C ALA A 23 -2.52 11.28 1.38
N TYR A 24 -1.84 10.17 1.63
CA TYR A 24 -0.91 10.05 2.75
C TYR A 24 0.52 10.44 2.35
N PRO A 25 1.30 11.07 3.25
CA PRO A 25 2.68 11.45 2.96
C PRO A 25 3.60 10.23 2.76
N ARG A 26 4.40 10.30 1.70
CA ARG A 26 5.48 9.37 1.38
C ARG A 26 6.77 10.17 1.24
N ILE A 27 7.78 9.80 2.03
CA ILE A 27 9.12 10.40 1.95
C ILE A 27 9.93 9.55 0.97
N VAL A 28 10.35 10.14 -0.15
CA VAL A 28 11.25 9.52 -1.12
C VAL A 28 12.66 9.98 -0.82
N PHE A 29 13.54 9.04 -0.48
CA PHE A 29 14.92 9.31 -0.10
C PHE A 29 15.82 9.39 -1.35
N PRO A 30 16.87 10.22 -1.33
CA PRO A 30 17.82 10.32 -2.45
C PRO A 30 18.72 9.08 -2.59
N SER A 31 18.79 8.22 -1.57
CA SER A 31 19.55 6.97 -1.59
C SER A 31 19.12 6.01 -0.48
N ILE A 32 19.48 4.73 -0.62
CA ILE A 32 19.30 3.69 0.41
C ILE A 32 20.01 4.10 1.71
N GLN A 33 21.19 4.73 1.63
CA GLN A 33 21.93 5.17 2.81
C GLN A 33 21.20 6.29 3.57
N ALA A 34 20.52 7.20 2.86
CA ALA A 34 19.68 8.22 3.48
C ALA A 34 18.44 7.60 4.13
N ALA A 35 17.81 6.62 3.48
CA ALA A 35 16.70 5.87 4.04
C ALA A 35 17.10 5.16 5.34
N LEU A 36 18.20 4.41 5.35
CA LEU A 36 18.72 3.70 6.53
C LEU A 36 19.07 4.64 7.71
N LYS A 37 19.47 5.89 7.44
CA LYS A 37 19.68 6.89 8.49
C LYS A 37 18.36 7.36 9.13
N ALA A 38 17.27 7.35 8.37
CA ALA A 38 15.95 7.79 8.82
C ALA A 38 15.15 6.66 9.48
N SER A 39 15.21 5.45 8.91
CA SER A 39 14.45 4.29 9.35
C SER A 39 15.10 2.99 8.86
N PRO A 40 15.12 1.91 9.68
CA PRO A 40 15.49 0.58 9.20
C PRO A 40 14.37 -0.06 8.36
N TYR A 41 13.16 0.51 8.38
CA TYR A 41 11.99 0.05 7.63
C TYR A 41 11.71 1.00 6.47
N PHE A 42 11.83 0.52 5.23
CA PHE A 42 11.47 1.25 4.01
C PHE A 42 11.36 0.28 2.82
N ILE A 43 10.86 0.79 1.70
CA ILE A 43 10.75 0.06 0.43
C ILE A 43 11.62 0.75 -0.61
N ASP A 44 12.43 0.01 -1.35
CA ASP A 44 13.10 0.49 -2.57
C ASP A 44 12.31 0.00 -3.79
N GLU A 45 11.44 0.86 -4.30
CA GLU A 45 10.49 0.53 -5.38
C GLU A 45 11.06 0.95 -6.74
N GLU A 46 11.01 0.06 -7.73
CA GLU A 46 11.53 0.33 -9.07
C GLU A 46 10.92 1.62 -9.66
N GLN A 47 11.73 2.47 -10.32
CA GLN A 47 11.30 3.77 -10.89
C GLN A 47 10.87 4.84 -9.86
N VAL A 48 10.80 4.51 -8.57
CA VAL A 48 10.48 5.46 -7.49
C VAL A 48 11.71 5.70 -6.61
N GLY A 49 12.46 4.65 -6.30
CA GLY A 49 13.56 4.65 -5.35
C GLY A 49 13.10 4.32 -3.92
N PRO A 50 13.99 4.53 -2.93
CA PRO A 50 13.71 4.22 -1.53
C PRO A 50 12.68 5.18 -0.96
N TRP A 51 11.64 4.66 -0.32
CA TRP A 51 10.58 5.46 0.28
C TRP A 51 10.01 4.87 1.56
N LEU A 52 9.45 5.76 2.39
CA LEU A 52 8.72 5.42 3.61
C LEU A 52 7.40 6.19 3.68
N SER A 53 6.31 5.47 3.91
CA SER A 53 5.01 6.06 4.24
C SER A 53 5.02 6.49 5.71
N SER A 54 5.02 7.80 5.98
CA SER A 54 5.06 8.33 7.35
C SER A 54 4.57 9.77 7.41
N ALA A 55 3.80 10.08 8.45
CA ALA A 55 3.37 11.43 8.80
C ALA A 55 4.35 12.15 9.76
N ASP A 56 5.45 11.50 10.16
CA ASP A 56 6.44 12.11 11.05
C ASP A 56 7.26 13.17 10.31
N GLN A 57 6.98 14.43 10.62
CA GLN A 57 7.65 15.59 10.05
C GLN A 57 9.17 15.60 10.26
N LYS A 58 9.69 14.93 11.30
CA LYS A 58 11.14 14.83 11.52
C LYS A 58 11.83 14.11 10.36
N LEU A 59 11.16 13.12 9.77
CA LEU A 59 11.68 12.32 8.68
C LEU A 59 11.69 13.08 7.35
N HIS A 60 10.94 14.19 7.24
CA HIS A 60 10.89 15.01 6.02
C HIS A 60 12.24 15.63 5.67
N THR A 61 13.14 15.79 6.65
CA THR A 61 14.50 16.32 6.43
C THR A 61 15.41 15.37 5.66
N PHE A 62 15.06 14.09 5.56
CA PHE A 62 15.88 13.05 4.93
C PHE A 62 15.53 12.80 3.46
N GLY A 63 14.45 13.40 2.93
CA GLY A 63 13.98 13.13 1.57
C GLY A 63 12.96 14.13 1.04
N THR A 64 12.42 13.85 -0.13
CA THR A 64 11.34 14.64 -0.74
C THR A 64 10.00 14.06 -0.33
N VAL A 65 9.10 14.91 0.18
CA VAL A 65 7.74 14.48 0.53
C VAL A 65 6.85 14.57 -0.69
N ILE A 66 6.21 13.46 -1.03
CA ILE A 66 5.09 13.39 -1.98
C ILE A 66 3.85 12.87 -1.26
N THR A 67 2.67 13.11 -1.82
CA THR A 67 1.42 12.53 -1.33
C THR A 67 0.93 11.48 -2.31
N THR A 68 0.37 10.39 -1.79
CA THR A 68 -0.18 9.30 -2.60
C THR A 68 -1.52 8.86 -2.05
N SER A 69 -2.47 8.57 -2.94
CA SER A 69 -3.76 7.97 -2.62
C SER A 69 -3.86 6.53 -3.12
N ARG A 70 -2.73 5.91 -3.49
CA ARG A 70 -2.65 4.57 -4.06
C ARG A 70 -3.15 3.52 -3.07
N ASN A 71 -3.85 2.51 -3.60
CA ASN A 71 -4.08 1.26 -2.88
C ASN A 71 -3.16 0.18 -3.42
N ALA A 72 -2.56 -0.62 -2.53
CA ALA A 72 -1.61 -1.65 -2.93
C ALA A 72 -1.58 -2.83 -1.95
N VAL A 73 -1.09 -3.97 -2.43
CA VAL A 73 -0.67 -5.11 -1.59
C VAL A 73 0.78 -5.44 -1.91
N HIS A 74 1.55 -5.72 -0.87
CA HIS A 74 2.95 -6.10 -0.98
C HIS A 74 3.01 -7.63 -0.95
N ILE A 75 3.46 -8.23 -2.05
CA ILE A 75 3.52 -9.67 -2.25
C ILE A 75 4.96 -10.10 -1.91
N PRO A 76 5.15 -10.88 -0.82
CA PRO A 76 6.47 -11.36 -0.41
C PRO A 76 7.02 -12.38 -1.42
N SER A 77 8.34 -12.57 -1.43
CA SER A 77 9.03 -13.66 -2.12
C SER A 77 9.64 -14.69 -1.19
N LEU A 78 9.65 -14.45 0.12
CA LEU A 78 10.08 -15.41 1.13
C LEU A 78 8.94 -15.75 2.08
N GLU A 79 9.00 -16.92 2.72
CA GLU A 79 8.19 -17.27 3.88
C GLU A 79 8.73 -16.60 5.15
N GLN A 80 8.00 -16.68 6.28
CA GLN A 80 8.49 -16.22 7.58
C GLN A 80 9.82 -16.91 8.02
N THR A 81 10.08 -18.11 7.49
CA THR A 81 11.31 -18.89 7.74
C THR A 81 12.50 -18.41 6.89
N GLY A 82 12.27 -17.56 5.89
CA GLY A 82 13.25 -17.14 4.89
C GLY A 82 13.38 -18.08 3.69
N ALA A 83 12.59 -19.17 3.61
CA ALA A 83 12.53 -20.01 2.42
C ALA A 83 11.88 -19.26 1.25
N PRO A 84 12.34 -19.44 -0.01
CA PRO A 84 11.72 -18.79 -1.15
C PRO A 84 10.33 -19.36 -1.45
N ILE A 85 9.38 -18.48 -1.73
CA ILE A 85 8.04 -18.85 -2.19
C ILE A 85 8.13 -19.26 -3.68
N PRO A 86 7.46 -20.35 -4.11
CA PRO A 86 7.44 -20.74 -5.52
C PRO A 86 6.85 -19.66 -6.44
N ASP A 87 7.47 -19.44 -7.60
CA ASP A 87 7.03 -18.44 -8.58
C ASP A 87 5.59 -18.64 -9.07
N SER A 88 5.10 -19.89 -9.09
CA SER A 88 3.71 -20.20 -9.43
C SER A 88 2.73 -19.58 -8.42
N VAL A 89 3.04 -19.67 -7.13
CA VAL A 89 2.22 -19.08 -6.05
C VAL A 89 2.22 -17.56 -6.17
N ILE A 90 3.38 -16.95 -6.43
CA ILE A 90 3.49 -15.50 -6.66
C ILE A 90 2.66 -15.07 -7.88
N THR A 91 2.70 -15.85 -8.95
CA THR A 91 1.93 -15.60 -10.18
C THR A 91 0.42 -15.66 -9.90
N ASP A 92 -0.04 -16.68 -9.16
CA ASP A 92 -1.45 -16.83 -8.80
C ASP A 92 -1.93 -15.67 -7.92
N ILE A 93 -1.11 -15.23 -6.95
CA ILE A 93 -1.40 -14.05 -6.12
C ILE A 93 -1.49 -12.79 -6.99
N CYS A 94 -0.58 -12.61 -7.94
CA CYS A 94 -0.60 -11.47 -8.86
C CYS A 94 -1.88 -11.45 -9.71
N GLN A 95 -2.33 -12.61 -10.20
CA GLN A 95 -3.58 -12.73 -10.96
C GLN A 95 -4.79 -12.42 -10.07
N ARG A 96 -4.80 -12.90 -8.83
CA ARG A 96 -5.84 -12.59 -7.84
C ARG A 96 -5.88 -11.10 -7.51
N ALA A 97 -4.73 -10.46 -7.32
CA ALA A 97 -4.61 -9.02 -7.11
C ALA A 97 -5.22 -8.24 -8.28
N ALA A 98 -4.89 -8.62 -9.52
CA ALA A 98 -5.48 -8.01 -10.71
C ALA A 98 -7.00 -8.18 -10.77
N SER A 99 -7.54 -9.34 -10.35
CA SER A 99 -8.98 -9.61 -10.34
C SER A 99 -9.79 -8.71 -9.40
N ILE A 100 -9.16 -8.16 -8.36
CA ILE A 100 -9.79 -7.18 -7.44
C ILE A 100 -9.49 -5.72 -7.83
N GLY A 101 -8.83 -5.50 -8.97
CA GLY A 101 -8.53 -4.17 -9.53
C GLY A 101 -7.10 -3.67 -9.34
N LEU A 102 -6.20 -4.44 -8.70
CA LEU A 102 -4.77 -4.08 -8.57
C LEU A 102 -4.01 -4.52 -9.83
N THR A 103 -4.22 -3.77 -10.92
CA THR A 103 -3.80 -4.17 -12.27
C THR A 103 -2.35 -3.83 -12.61
N ARG A 104 -1.70 -2.97 -11.81
CA ARG A 104 -0.29 -2.60 -12.01
C ARG A 104 0.58 -3.38 -11.03
N ILE A 105 1.68 -3.94 -11.51
CA ILE A 105 2.65 -4.67 -10.68
C ILE A 105 4.02 -4.05 -10.90
N ARG A 106 4.77 -3.90 -9.81
CA ARG A 106 6.13 -3.38 -9.84
C ARG A 106 7.02 -4.14 -8.87
N ASP A 107 8.27 -4.34 -9.27
CA ASP A 107 9.27 -4.96 -8.39
C ASP A 107 9.80 -3.95 -7.38
N ALA A 108 10.12 -4.43 -6.19
CA ALA A 108 10.70 -3.63 -5.13
C ALA A 108 11.58 -4.50 -4.22
N THR A 109 12.35 -3.85 -3.35
CA THR A 109 13.04 -4.49 -2.25
C THR A 109 12.50 -3.94 -0.94
N GLY A 110 12.00 -4.81 -0.08
CA GLY A 110 11.61 -4.45 1.28
C GLY A 110 12.79 -4.55 2.24
N TYR A 111 12.88 -3.59 3.15
CA TYR A 111 13.88 -3.53 4.22
C TYR A 111 13.14 -3.53 5.55
N TRP A 112 13.47 -4.48 6.42
CA TRP A 112 12.89 -4.58 7.76
C TRP A 112 13.79 -5.34 8.72
N THR A 113 13.49 -5.23 10.01
CA THR A 113 14.20 -5.93 11.07
C THR A 113 13.45 -7.19 11.50
N LEU A 114 14.12 -8.33 11.51
CA LEU A 114 13.58 -9.57 12.05
C LEU A 114 13.36 -9.45 13.56
N ALA A 115 12.14 -9.70 14.03
CA ALA A 115 11.80 -9.60 15.46
C ALA A 115 12.64 -10.55 16.32
N SER A 116 12.94 -11.76 15.83
CA SER A 116 13.68 -12.79 16.56
C SER A 116 15.17 -12.49 16.74
N SER A 117 15.80 -11.81 15.77
CA SER A 117 17.26 -11.62 15.73
C SER A 117 17.71 -10.16 15.76
N GLY A 118 16.81 -9.21 15.58
CA GLY A 118 17.15 -7.79 15.40
C GLY A 118 17.94 -7.50 14.12
N SER A 119 18.12 -8.49 13.24
CA SER A 119 18.92 -8.34 12.02
C SER A 119 18.12 -7.66 10.93
N LEU A 120 18.78 -6.77 10.17
CA LEU A 120 18.19 -6.19 8.96
C LEU A 120 18.07 -7.26 7.88
N GLN A 121 16.84 -7.58 7.51
CA GLN A 121 16.51 -8.42 6.38
C GLN A 121 16.16 -7.55 5.18
N LYS A 122 16.53 -8.06 4.01
CA LYS A 122 16.17 -7.51 2.72
C LYS A 122 15.51 -8.61 1.92
N GLU A 123 14.40 -8.28 1.28
CA GLU A 123 13.64 -9.25 0.51
C GLU A 123 13.12 -8.60 -0.77
N LYS A 124 13.11 -9.37 -1.86
CA LYS A 124 12.41 -8.95 -3.08
C LYS A 124 10.92 -9.01 -2.83
N VAL A 125 10.20 -7.95 -3.14
CA VAL A 125 8.74 -7.92 -3.04
C VAL A 125 8.16 -7.45 -4.36
N LYS A 126 6.94 -7.89 -4.66
CA LYS A 126 6.14 -7.26 -5.72
C LYS A 126 5.11 -6.37 -5.08
N ILE A 127 4.86 -5.21 -5.67
CA ILE A 127 3.78 -4.32 -5.24
C ILE A 127 2.72 -4.36 -6.33
N ALA A 128 1.58 -4.99 -6.03
CA ALA A 128 0.40 -4.92 -6.88
C ALA A 128 -0.45 -3.73 -6.42
N PHE A 129 -0.74 -2.79 -7.32
CA PHE A 129 -1.36 -1.53 -6.97
C PHE A 129 -2.33 -1.00 -8.02
N SER A 130 -3.14 -0.04 -7.61
CA SER A 130 -3.99 0.76 -8.49
C SER A 130 -4.02 2.21 -8.02
N ASP A 131 -4.15 3.12 -8.99
CA ASP A 131 -4.44 4.53 -8.75
C ASP A 131 -5.96 4.77 -8.62
N ASP A 132 -6.78 3.77 -8.99
CA ASP A 132 -8.22 3.78 -8.86
C ASP A 132 -8.71 3.37 -7.47
N LEU A 133 -9.99 3.62 -7.21
CA LEU A 133 -10.65 3.16 -5.99
C LEU A 133 -10.77 1.62 -6.00
N ILE A 134 -10.30 1.00 -4.93
CA ILE A 134 -10.39 -0.44 -4.68
C ILE A 134 -11.28 -0.66 -3.46
N ASP A 135 -12.07 -1.73 -3.48
CA ASP A 135 -12.81 -2.18 -2.30
C ASP A 135 -11.82 -2.62 -1.22
N LEU A 136 -11.82 -1.91 -0.08
CA LEU A 136 -10.88 -2.16 1.01
C LEU A 136 -11.10 -3.52 1.68
N ASP A 137 -12.31 -4.06 1.66
CA ASP A 137 -12.58 -5.37 2.25
C ASP A 137 -12.05 -6.48 1.35
N LEU A 138 -12.10 -6.31 0.03
CA LEU A 138 -11.42 -7.21 -0.92
C LEU A 138 -9.90 -7.14 -0.76
N LEU A 139 -9.33 -5.93 -0.62
CA LEU A 139 -7.90 -5.75 -0.40
C LEU A 139 -7.42 -6.45 0.88
N ARG A 140 -8.14 -6.25 1.99
CA ARG A 140 -7.83 -6.90 3.28
C ARG A 140 -8.03 -8.41 3.22
N SER A 141 -9.03 -8.89 2.49
CA SER A 141 -9.25 -10.33 2.30
C SER A 141 -8.12 -10.95 1.50
N LEU A 142 -7.68 -10.32 0.41
CA LEU A 142 -6.52 -10.76 -0.36
C LEU A 142 -5.25 -10.81 0.50
N ALA A 143 -4.99 -9.80 1.33
CA ALA A 143 -3.83 -9.82 2.21
C ALA A 143 -3.85 -11.02 3.17
N ARG A 144 -5.00 -11.37 3.74
CA ARG A 144 -5.14 -12.59 4.57
C ARG A 144 -4.96 -13.87 3.76
N GLU A 145 -5.48 -13.94 2.55
CA GLU A 145 -5.25 -15.06 1.62
C GLU A 145 -3.74 -15.23 1.38
N ILE A 146 -3.00 -14.14 1.14
CA ILE A 146 -1.55 -14.16 0.93
C ILE A 146 -0.82 -14.67 2.18
N ILE A 147 -1.14 -14.14 3.37
CA ILE A 147 -0.54 -14.56 4.65
C ILE A 147 -0.57 -16.09 4.79
N VAL A 148 -1.74 -16.68 4.56
CA VAL A 148 -1.94 -18.13 4.64
C VAL A 148 -1.22 -18.86 3.51
N ALA A 149 -1.34 -18.39 2.28
CA ALA A 149 -0.78 -19.05 1.09
C ALA A 149 0.76 -19.11 1.10
N VAL A 150 1.41 -18.14 1.75
CA VAL A 150 2.87 -17.98 1.71
C VAL A 150 3.53 -18.10 3.08
N ASN A 151 2.81 -18.59 4.09
CA ASN A 151 3.34 -18.83 5.43
C ASN A 151 4.04 -17.58 6.02
N GLN A 152 3.33 -16.45 6.01
CA GLN A 152 3.80 -15.19 6.59
C GLN A 152 3.09 -14.88 7.91
N GLU A 153 3.70 -14.08 8.77
CA GLU A 153 3.03 -13.56 9.97
C GLU A 153 2.14 -12.36 9.61
N ALA A 154 2.59 -11.57 8.64
CA ALA A 154 1.93 -10.35 8.22
C ALA A 154 2.19 -10.02 6.75
N VAL A 155 1.28 -9.25 6.15
CA VAL A 155 1.41 -8.67 4.82
C VAL A 155 1.16 -7.18 4.89
N ALA A 156 2.02 -6.39 4.25
CA ALA A 156 1.82 -4.95 4.13
C ALA A 156 0.81 -4.63 3.02
N ILE A 157 -0.12 -3.73 3.33
CA ILE A 157 -1.03 -3.11 2.36
C ILE A 157 -0.85 -1.59 2.39
N GLU A 158 -1.14 -0.95 1.28
CA GLU A 158 -1.32 0.50 1.22
C GLU A 158 -2.82 0.79 1.12
N VAL A 159 -3.33 1.57 2.07
CA VAL A 159 -4.67 2.12 2.03
C VAL A 159 -4.52 3.62 1.84
N SER A 160 -4.81 4.09 0.62
CA SER A 160 -4.73 5.51 0.29
C SER A 160 -3.36 6.12 0.60
N GLY A 161 -2.31 5.38 0.22
CA GLY A 161 -0.91 5.74 0.44
C GLY A 161 -0.34 5.44 1.83
N ARG A 162 -1.20 5.15 2.82
CA ARG A 162 -0.77 4.75 4.16
C ARG A 162 -0.42 3.27 4.17
N VAL A 163 0.80 2.93 4.59
CA VAL A 163 1.18 1.53 4.79
C VAL A 163 0.61 1.03 6.11
N GLU A 164 -0.08 -0.10 6.06
CA GLU A 164 -0.64 -0.85 7.19
C GLU A 164 -0.13 -2.29 7.12
N GLN A 165 0.19 -2.90 8.27
CA GLN A 165 0.50 -4.33 8.34
C GLN A 165 -0.76 -5.07 8.79
N LEU A 166 -1.15 -6.08 8.02
CA LEU A 166 -2.20 -7.02 8.41
C LEU A 166 -1.57 -8.30 8.91
N PHE A 167 -2.09 -8.81 10.02
CA PHE A 167 -1.67 -10.05 10.64
C PHE A 167 -2.71 -11.16 10.38
N GLY A 168 -2.23 -12.40 10.32
CA GLY A 168 -3.03 -13.61 10.14
C GLY A 168 -3.95 -13.95 11.30
#